data_AF-A0A7C3JBJ2-F1
#
_entry.id   AF-A0A7C3JBJ2-F1
#
_cell.length_a   1.000
_cell.length_b   1.000
_cell.length_c   1.000
_cell.angle_alpha   90.00
_cell.angle_beta   90.00
_cell.angle_gamma   90.00
#
_symmetry.space_group_name_H-M   'P 1'
#
loop_
_entity.id
_entity.type
_entity.pdbx_description
1 polymer ?
#
loop_
_entity_poly.entity_id
_entity_poly.type
_entity_poly.pdbx_seq_one_letter_code
_entity_poly.pdbx_strand_id
1 'polypeptide(L)'
;MEPTLVELNQKIDALTAQVAYLTEQAQIAERQRADRAELMRDLTPIANQAFHLTIEQLEEIQEYVDLSDLLRLLKRILRNGRNFEKMLDQLESLLDLLDTMGPLTDEAFAKAMSTLADLEHKGYFAFARGGMRILDNVVTSFTEDDVNRLGDNIVLILNTVKEMTQPEIMTFVRNTLLIAEREVEKPVDSSLLGLLRQMRDPAVRRGLALTMRVLHVIGAQASEKALSN
;
A
#
# COMPACT_ATOMS: atom_id res chain seq x y z
N MET A 1 -7.22 13.79 61.87
CA MET A 1 -6.23 14.35 60.93
C MET A 1 -5.31 13.29 60.32
N GLU A 2 -5.22 12.08 60.89
CA GLU A 2 -4.43 10.96 60.34
C GLU A 2 -5.04 10.21 59.12
N PRO A 3 -6.37 10.02 58.96
CA PRO A 3 -6.89 9.21 57.85
C PRO A 3 -6.73 9.87 56.47
N THR A 4 -6.70 11.21 56.42
CA THR A 4 -6.53 11.98 55.17
C THR A 4 -5.10 11.94 54.63
N LEU A 5 -4.10 11.75 55.50
CA LEU A 5 -2.70 11.60 55.09
C LEU A 5 -2.43 10.21 54.48
N VAL A 6 -3.14 9.18 54.95
CA VAL A 6 -3.02 7.81 54.42
C VAL A 6 -3.65 7.70 53.03
N GLU A 7 -4.84 8.27 52.81
CA GLU A 7 -5.45 8.32 51.46
C GLU A 7 -4.62 9.13 50.46
N LEU A 8 -3.97 10.20 50.91
CA LEU A 8 -3.12 11.01 50.06
C LEU A 8 -1.86 10.25 49.65
N ASN A 9 -1.21 9.53 50.57
CA ASN A 9 -0.08 8.67 50.25
C ASN A 9 -0.46 7.57 49.26
N GLN A 10 -1.61 6.90 49.44
CA GLN A 10 -2.07 5.88 48.51
C GLN A 10 -2.34 6.43 47.10
N LYS A 11 -2.87 7.66 47.00
CA LYS A 11 -3.06 8.32 45.70
C LYS A 11 -1.74 8.73 45.06
N ILE A 12 -0.77 9.19 45.85
CA ILE A 12 0.59 9.51 45.36
C ILE A 12 1.29 8.24 44.88
N ASP A 13 1.17 7.13 45.58
CA ASP A 13 1.75 5.84 45.17
C ASP A 13 1.11 5.33 43.88
N ALA A 14 -0.22 5.44 43.75
CA ALA A 14 -0.94 5.08 42.53
C ALA A 14 -0.55 5.96 41.33
N LEU A 15 -0.41 7.27 41.54
CA LEU A 15 0.07 8.19 40.50
C LEU A 15 1.54 7.90 40.14
N THR A 16 2.37 7.55 41.11
CA THR A 16 3.78 7.21 40.88
C THR A 16 3.90 5.93 40.05
N ALA A 17 3.09 4.91 40.34
CA ALA A 17 3.02 3.68 39.55
C ALA A 17 2.50 3.95 38.12
N GLN A 18 1.51 4.82 37.98
CA GLN A 18 0.93 5.15 36.67
C GLN A 18 1.91 5.98 35.81
N VAL A 19 2.65 6.91 36.42
CA VAL A 19 3.71 7.66 35.74
C VAL A 19 4.87 6.75 35.36
N ALA A 20 5.26 5.80 36.21
CA ALA A 20 6.30 4.82 35.89
C ALA A 20 5.90 3.96 34.66
N TYR A 21 4.66 3.45 34.65
CA TYR A 21 4.13 2.67 33.53
C TYR A 21 4.07 3.48 32.22
N LEU A 22 3.59 4.73 32.29
CA LEU A 22 3.54 5.62 31.12
C LEU A 22 4.95 5.98 30.61
N THR A 23 5.91 6.14 31.51
CA THR A 23 7.30 6.43 31.15
C THR A 23 7.96 5.22 30.46
N GLU A 24 7.68 4.01 30.94
CA GLU A 24 8.16 2.78 30.33
C GLU A 24 7.55 2.55 28.94
N GLN A 25 6.24 2.75 28.79
CA GLN A 25 5.54 2.73 27.51
C GLN A 25 6.11 3.75 26.52
N ALA A 26 6.37 4.97 26.98
CA ALA A 26 6.96 6.03 26.16
C ALA A 26 8.36 5.65 25.66
N GLN A 27 9.21 5.07 26.52
CA GLN A 27 10.55 4.62 26.14
C GLN A 27 10.51 3.48 25.11
N ILE A 28 9.60 2.52 25.26
CA ILE A 28 9.44 1.42 24.31
C ILE A 28 8.97 1.97 22.95
N ALA A 29 8.01 2.90 22.95
CA ALA A 29 7.53 3.54 21.73
C ALA A 29 8.61 4.37 21.02
N GLU A 30 9.47 5.04 21.79
CA GLU A 30 10.56 5.84 21.25
C GLU A 30 11.64 4.96 20.61
N ARG A 31 12.00 3.84 21.24
CA ARG A 31 12.90 2.83 20.65
C ARG A 31 12.35 2.26 19.35
N GLN A 32 11.07 1.88 19.33
CA GLN A 32 10.43 1.38 18.11
C GLN A 32 10.41 2.43 16.98
N ARG A 33 10.27 3.71 17.32
CA ARG A 33 10.35 4.80 16.31
C ARG A 33 11.77 4.96 15.78
N ALA A 34 12.79 4.86 16.64
CA ALA A 34 14.19 4.91 16.23
C ALA A 34 14.54 3.73 15.32
N ASP A 35 14.17 2.51 15.69
CA ASP A 35 14.42 1.29 14.90
C ASP A 35 13.73 1.36 13.53
N ARG A 36 12.50 1.87 13.48
CA ARG A 36 11.78 2.10 12.21
C ARG A 36 12.42 3.20 11.37
N ALA A 37 12.90 4.27 11.98
CA ALA A 37 13.56 5.36 11.28
C ALA A 37 14.90 4.91 10.67
N GLU A 38 15.65 4.08 11.38
CA GLU A 38 16.88 3.45 10.89
C GLU A 38 16.59 2.47 9.74
N LEU A 39 15.62 1.56 9.91
CA LEU A 39 15.20 0.64 8.86
C LEU A 39 14.72 1.39 7.61
N MET A 40 13.96 2.48 7.77
CA MET A 40 13.51 3.31 6.65
C MET A 40 14.67 4.04 5.98
N ARG A 41 15.63 4.56 6.74
CA ARG A 41 16.84 5.20 6.20
C ARG A 41 17.66 4.23 5.36
N ASP A 42 17.74 2.97 5.77
CA ASP A 42 18.54 1.94 5.09
C ASP A 42 17.79 1.29 3.92
N LEU A 43 16.46 1.16 4.01
CA LEU A 43 15.61 0.64 2.92
C LEU A 43 15.38 1.65 1.80
N THR A 44 15.32 2.95 2.11
CA THR A 44 15.07 4.02 1.11
C THR A 44 16.05 3.99 -0.07
N PRO A 45 17.39 3.91 0.12
CA PRO A 45 18.32 3.85 -1.00
C PRO A 45 18.20 2.56 -1.81
N ILE A 46 17.94 1.40 -1.18
CA ILE A 46 17.75 0.12 -1.88
C ILE A 46 16.46 0.14 -2.70
N ALA A 47 15.38 0.66 -2.13
CA ALA A 47 14.11 0.84 -2.82
C ALA A 47 14.25 1.80 -4.01
N ASN A 48 14.96 2.93 -3.85
CA ASN A 48 15.22 3.87 -4.93
C ASN A 48 16.09 3.26 -6.05
N GLN A 49 17.11 2.46 -5.70
CA GLN A 49 17.95 1.77 -6.69
C GLN A 49 17.18 0.68 -7.43
N ALA A 50 16.35 -0.10 -6.74
CA ALA A 50 15.47 -1.08 -7.37
C ALA A 50 14.45 -0.42 -8.30
N PHE A 51 13.90 0.73 -7.90
CA PHE A 51 12.95 1.49 -8.72
C PHE A 51 13.60 2.06 -9.98
N HIS A 52 14.82 2.60 -9.89
CA HIS A 52 15.54 3.10 -11.06
C HIS A 52 15.95 2.00 -12.05
N LEU A 53 16.44 0.86 -11.56
CA LEU A 53 16.75 -0.30 -12.41
C LEU A 53 15.50 -0.87 -13.09
N THR A 54 14.35 -0.80 -12.41
CA THR A 54 13.06 -1.22 -12.97
C THR A 54 12.61 -0.24 -14.05
N ILE A 55 12.77 1.08 -13.87
CA ILE A 55 12.37 2.08 -14.87
C ILE A 55 13.27 2.04 -16.12
N GLU A 56 14.59 1.92 -15.97
CA GLU A 56 15.52 1.85 -17.12
C GLU A 56 15.35 0.56 -17.94
N GLN A 57 14.87 -0.53 -17.32
CA GLN A 57 14.62 -1.81 -18.02
C GLN A 57 13.17 -1.96 -18.52
N LEU A 58 12.22 -1.13 -18.04
CA LEU A 58 10.85 -1.14 -18.53
C LEU A 58 10.63 -0.30 -19.78
N GLU A 59 11.56 0.59 -20.15
CA GLU A 59 11.44 1.41 -21.36
C GLU A 59 11.59 0.56 -22.65
N GLU A 60 12.17 -0.64 -22.56
CA GLU A 60 12.31 -1.57 -23.70
C GLU A 60 11.14 -2.57 -23.82
N ILE A 61 10.24 -2.65 -22.83
CA ILE A 61 9.13 -3.63 -22.78
C ILE A 61 7.74 -2.96 -22.79
N GLN A 62 7.65 -1.64 -22.60
CA GLN A 62 6.37 -0.91 -22.57
C GLN A 62 5.53 -1.02 -23.85
N GLU A 63 6.12 -1.38 -25.00
CA GLU A 63 5.38 -1.50 -26.26
C GLU A 63 4.70 -2.87 -26.47
N TYR A 64 4.96 -3.87 -25.62
CA TYR A 64 4.52 -5.26 -25.88
C TYR A 64 3.64 -5.90 -24.79
N VAL A 65 3.44 -5.25 -23.64
CA VAL A 65 2.66 -5.84 -22.54
C VAL A 65 1.54 -4.90 -22.11
N ASP A 66 0.39 -5.02 -22.78
CA ASP A 66 -0.85 -4.40 -22.34
C ASP A 66 -1.37 -5.13 -21.08
N LEU A 67 -1.87 -4.40 -20.09
CA LEU A 67 -2.51 -5.00 -18.92
C LEU A 67 -3.71 -5.87 -19.33
N SER A 68 -4.36 -5.53 -20.45
CA SER A 68 -5.39 -6.34 -21.09
C SER A 68 -4.84 -7.69 -21.58
N ASP A 69 -3.60 -7.74 -22.05
CA ASP A 69 -2.94 -8.99 -22.46
C ASP A 69 -2.59 -9.86 -21.27
N LEU A 70 -2.14 -9.27 -20.15
CA LEU A 70 -1.91 -9.99 -18.90
C LEU A 70 -3.22 -10.59 -18.34
N LEU A 71 -4.31 -9.83 -18.36
CA LEU A 71 -5.63 -10.33 -17.94
C LEU A 71 -6.16 -11.42 -18.88
N ARG A 72 -5.94 -11.28 -20.20
CA ARG A 72 -6.28 -12.31 -21.19
C ARG A 72 -5.48 -13.58 -20.96
N LEU A 73 -4.19 -13.46 -20.66
CA LEU A 73 -3.29 -14.58 -20.39
C LEU A 73 -3.69 -15.30 -19.10
N LEU A 74 -3.99 -14.55 -18.03
CA LEU A 74 -4.51 -15.10 -16.78
C LEU A 74 -5.83 -15.85 -17.01
N LYS A 75 -6.78 -15.24 -17.72
CA LYS A 75 -8.04 -15.92 -18.12
C LYS A 75 -7.77 -17.19 -18.93
N ARG A 76 -6.78 -17.17 -19.82
CA ARG A 76 -6.43 -18.33 -20.67
C ARG A 76 -5.82 -19.46 -19.85
N ILE A 77 -4.98 -19.16 -18.86
CA ILE A 77 -4.43 -20.14 -17.91
C ILE A 77 -5.54 -20.76 -17.07
N LEU A 78 -6.42 -19.93 -16.48
CA LEU A 78 -7.56 -20.41 -15.68
C LEU A 78 -8.51 -21.27 -16.50
N ARG A 79 -8.81 -20.87 -17.74
CA ARG A 79 -9.67 -21.62 -18.66
C ARG A 79 -9.03 -22.91 -19.16
N ASN A 80 -7.72 -22.94 -19.31
CA ASN A 80 -6.95 -24.11 -19.76
C ASN A 80 -6.31 -24.90 -18.61
N GLY A 81 -6.85 -24.80 -17.38
CA GLY A 81 -6.30 -25.48 -16.21
C GLY A 81 -5.99 -26.96 -16.45
N ARG A 82 -6.87 -27.69 -17.16
CA ARG A 82 -6.66 -29.10 -17.56
C ARG A 82 -5.47 -29.36 -18.48
N ASN A 83 -5.12 -28.42 -19.34
CA ASN A 83 -3.93 -28.55 -20.20
C ASN A 83 -2.67 -28.21 -19.41
N PHE A 84 -2.79 -27.30 -18.44
CA PHE A 84 -1.71 -26.96 -17.53
C PHE A 84 -1.38 -28.14 -16.60
N GLU A 85 -2.42 -28.81 -16.10
CA GLU A 85 -2.33 -30.05 -15.32
C GLU A 85 -1.59 -31.14 -16.09
N LYS A 86 -1.99 -31.43 -17.34
CA LYS A 86 -1.26 -32.40 -18.20
C LYS A 86 0.20 -32.03 -18.46
N MET A 87 0.50 -30.73 -18.50
CA MET A 87 1.87 -30.25 -18.70
C MET A 87 2.70 -30.42 -17.43
N LEU A 88 2.09 -30.24 -16.25
CA LEU A 88 2.70 -30.55 -14.96
C LEU A 88 2.93 -32.07 -14.83
N ASP A 89 1.97 -32.91 -15.22
CA ASP A 89 2.13 -34.37 -15.23
C ASP A 89 3.29 -34.81 -16.14
N GLN A 90 3.48 -34.14 -17.28
CA GLN A 90 4.62 -34.40 -18.17
C GLN A 90 5.95 -33.95 -17.58
N LEU A 91 5.97 -32.83 -16.86
CA LEU A 91 7.17 -32.37 -16.15
C LEU A 91 7.53 -33.34 -15.03
N GLU A 92 6.55 -33.85 -14.29
CA GLU A 92 6.75 -34.89 -13.28
C GLU A 92 7.33 -36.17 -13.88
N SER A 93 6.78 -36.64 -15.01
CA SER A 93 7.33 -37.79 -15.74
C SER A 93 8.76 -37.57 -16.25
N LEU A 94 9.14 -36.33 -16.60
CA LEU A 94 10.51 -36.01 -17.00
C LEU A 94 11.46 -35.96 -15.80
N LEU A 95 10.99 -35.46 -14.65
CA LEU A 95 11.74 -35.46 -13.40
C LEU A 95 11.98 -36.89 -12.90
N ASP A 96 10.96 -37.76 -12.95
CA ASP A 96 11.09 -39.19 -12.62
C ASP A 96 12.11 -39.90 -13.52
N LEU A 97 12.15 -39.53 -14.81
CA LEU A 97 13.10 -40.07 -15.77
C LEU A 97 14.54 -39.62 -15.47
N LEU A 98 14.70 -38.38 -15.01
CA LEU A 98 16.00 -37.81 -14.59
C LEU A 98 16.49 -38.44 -13.28
N ASP A 99 15.60 -38.73 -12.33
CA ASP A 99 15.93 -39.45 -11.09
C ASP A 99 16.37 -40.90 -11.34
N THR A 100 15.86 -41.53 -12.40
CA THR A 100 16.20 -42.92 -12.76
C THR A 100 17.52 -43.03 -13.52
N MET A 101 18.04 -41.92 -14.09
CA MET A 101 19.32 -41.89 -14.80
C MET A 101 20.44 -41.39 -13.87
N GLY A 102 21.38 -42.27 -13.53
CA GLY A 102 22.53 -42.00 -12.64
C GLY A 102 23.52 -40.92 -13.12
N PRO A 103 24.78 -40.91 -12.62
CA PRO A 103 25.61 -39.75 -12.20
C PRO A 103 25.93 -38.63 -13.21
N LEU A 104 25.37 -38.65 -14.43
CA LEU A 104 25.41 -37.55 -15.40
C LEU A 104 24.48 -36.37 -15.02
N THR A 105 23.67 -36.51 -13.97
CA THR A 105 22.65 -35.53 -13.54
C THR A 105 23.03 -34.72 -12.29
N ASP A 106 24.06 -35.11 -11.54
CA ASP A 106 24.41 -34.49 -10.25
C ASP A 106 24.72 -32.98 -10.36
N GLU A 107 25.42 -32.54 -11.41
CA GLU A 107 25.69 -31.11 -11.64
C GLU A 107 24.45 -30.32 -12.02
N ALA A 108 23.55 -30.89 -12.83
CA ALA A 108 22.30 -30.26 -13.22
C ALA A 108 21.36 -30.13 -12.02
N PHE A 109 21.29 -31.17 -11.19
CA PHE A 109 20.51 -31.18 -9.96
C PHE A 109 21.07 -30.21 -8.92
N ALA A 110 22.39 -30.21 -8.71
CA ALA A 110 23.06 -29.26 -7.83
C ALA A 110 22.85 -27.80 -8.28
N LYS A 111 22.89 -27.55 -9.59
CA LYS A 111 22.64 -26.22 -10.15
C LYS A 111 21.17 -25.80 -10.03
N ALA A 112 20.23 -26.72 -10.21
CA ALA A 112 18.81 -26.47 -9.97
C ALA A 112 18.56 -26.12 -8.50
N MET A 113 19.12 -26.90 -7.57
CA MET A 113 18.98 -26.67 -6.13
C MET A 113 19.64 -25.35 -5.71
N SER A 114 20.82 -25.04 -6.24
CA SER A 114 21.49 -23.75 -6.03
C SER A 114 20.64 -22.59 -6.55
N THR A 115 20.04 -22.72 -7.73
CA THR A 115 19.14 -21.70 -8.30
C THR A 115 17.89 -21.53 -7.44
N LEU A 116 17.30 -22.63 -6.97
CA LEU A 116 16.12 -22.61 -6.10
C LEU A 116 16.43 -21.95 -4.74
N ALA A 117 17.59 -22.27 -4.17
CA ALA A 117 18.08 -21.67 -2.93
C ALA A 117 18.36 -20.16 -3.11
N ASP A 118 18.91 -19.75 -4.26
CA ASP A 118 19.08 -18.33 -4.60
C ASP A 118 17.74 -17.60 -4.73
N LEU A 119 16.73 -18.24 -5.34
CA LEU A 119 15.38 -17.69 -5.43
C LEU A 119 14.71 -17.59 -4.05
N GLU A 120 14.94 -18.57 -3.18
CA GLU A 120 14.49 -18.53 -1.80
C GLU A 120 15.17 -17.41 -1.01
N HIS A 121 16.49 -17.28 -1.13
CA HIS A 121 17.26 -16.25 -0.47
C HIS A 121 16.85 -14.84 -0.93
N LYS A 122 16.58 -14.66 -2.23
CA LYS A 122 16.04 -13.43 -2.80
C LYS A 122 14.57 -13.18 -2.43
N GLY A 123 13.91 -14.10 -1.73
CA GLY A 123 12.56 -13.92 -1.21
C GLY A 123 11.43 -14.21 -2.21
N TYR A 124 11.71 -14.79 -3.38
CA TYR A 124 10.69 -15.10 -4.38
C TYR A 124 9.62 -16.04 -3.83
N PHE A 125 10.00 -17.06 -3.05
CA PHE A 125 9.03 -17.95 -2.38
C PHE A 125 8.20 -17.25 -1.31
N ALA A 126 8.77 -16.28 -0.59
CA ALA A 126 8.04 -15.49 0.40
C ALA A 126 7.01 -14.58 -0.30
N PHE A 127 7.41 -13.93 -1.40
CA PHE A 127 6.53 -13.13 -2.24
C PHE A 127 5.41 -13.96 -2.86
N ALA A 128 5.72 -15.11 -3.45
CA ALA A 128 4.72 -16.01 -4.04
C ALA A 128 3.70 -16.50 -3.00
N ARG A 129 4.16 -16.93 -1.82
CA ARG A 129 3.26 -17.32 -0.70
C ARG A 129 2.41 -16.14 -0.22
N GLY A 130 2.99 -14.94 -0.14
CA GLY A 130 2.27 -13.72 0.20
C GLY A 130 1.18 -13.39 -0.81
N GLY A 131 1.52 -13.46 -2.10
CA GLY A 131 0.59 -13.29 -3.22
C GLY A 131 -0.55 -14.31 -3.19
N MET A 132 -0.25 -15.58 -2.93
CA MET A 132 -1.26 -16.64 -2.81
C MET A 132 -2.27 -16.33 -1.69
N ARG A 133 -1.80 -15.82 -0.54
CA ARG A 133 -2.67 -15.42 0.58
C ARG A 133 -3.54 -14.22 0.24
N ILE A 134 -3.01 -13.25 -0.51
CA ILE A 134 -3.78 -12.12 -1.01
C ILE A 134 -4.86 -12.60 -1.96
N LEU A 135 -4.52 -13.49 -2.90
CA LEU A 135 -5.48 -14.08 -3.83
C LEU A 135 -6.57 -14.87 -3.10
N ASP A 136 -6.20 -15.68 -2.10
CA ASP A 136 -7.16 -16.44 -1.30
C ASP A 136 -8.10 -15.51 -0.52
N ASN A 137 -7.56 -14.45 0.09
CA ASN A 137 -8.36 -13.42 0.74
C ASN A 137 -9.31 -12.72 -0.24
N VAL A 138 -8.86 -12.43 -1.47
CA VAL A 138 -9.72 -11.81 -2.50
C VAL A 138 -10.80 -12.79 -2.94
N VAL A 139 -10.49 -14.05 -3.20
CA VAL A 139 -11.49 -15.06 -3.62
C VAL A 139 -12.50 -15.37 -2.50
N THR A 140 -12.08 -15.33 -1.23
CA THR A 140 -12.97 -15.57 -0.09
C THR A 140 -13.80 -14.35 0.33
N SER A 141 -13.32 -13.13 0.07
CA SER A 141 -14.01 -11.89 0.45
C SER A 141 -14.88 -11.30 -0.66
N PHE A 142 -14.61 -11.62 -1.91
CA PHE A 142 -15.37 -11.14 -3.06
C PHE A 142 -16.27 -12.25 -3.60
N THR A 143 -17.55 -11.94 -3.77
CA THR A 143 -18.47 -12.85 -4.46
C THR A 143 -18.22 -12.84 -5.97
N GLU A 144 -18.75 -13.83 -6.70
CA GLU A 144 -18.68 -13.87 -8.16
C GLU A 144 -19.23 -12.58 -8.81
N ASP A 145 -20.27 -12.00 -8.20
CA ASP A 145 -20.85 -10.73 -8.65
C ASP A 145 -19.89 -9.56 -8.43
N ASP A 146 -19.17 -9.53 -7.30
CA ASP A 146 -18.19 -8.48 -7.03
C ASP A 146 -16.99 -8.56 -7.99
N VAL A 147 -16.54 -9.78 -8.33
CA VAL A 147 -15.47 -9.99 -9.31
C VAL A 147 -15.89 -9.54 -10.70
N ASN A 148 -17.14 -9.81 -11.10
CA ASN A 148 -17.66 -9.35 -12.39
C ASN A 148 -17.76 -7.81 -12.44
N ARG A 149 -18.31 -7.19 -11.40
CA ARG A 149 -18.37 -5.71 -11.29
C ARG A 149 -16.99 -5.07 -11.29
N LEU A 150 -16.02 -5.71 -10.63
CA LEU A 150 -14.63 -5.26 -10.65
C LEU A 150 -14.05 -5.39 -12.07
N GLY A 151 -14.29 -6.51 -12.75
CA GLY A 151 -13.86 -6.73 -14.13
C GLY A 151 -14.44 -5.72 -15.11
N ASP A 152 -15.71 -5.35 -14.97
CA ASP A 152 -16.38 -4.37 -15.82
C ASP A 152 -15.83 -2.95 -15.63
N ASN A 153 -15.36 -2.65 -14.42
CA ASN A 153 -14.84 -1.33 -14.04
C ASN A 153 -13.32 -1.28 -13.90
N ILE A 154 -12.59 -2.36 -14.23
CA ILE A 154 -11.15 -2.45 -13.96
C ILE A 154 -10.37 -1.40 -14.74
N VAL A 155 -10.78 -1.10 -15.99
CA VAL A 155 -10.15 -0.08 -16.82
C VAL A 155 -10.31 1.31 -16.19
N LEU A 156 -11.51 1.63 -15.66
CA LEU A 156 -11.75 2.89 -14.96
C LEU A 156 -10.86 3.00 -13.72
N ILE A 157 -10.83 1.96 -12.89
CA ILE A 157 -10.01 1.94 -11.66
C ILE A 157 -8.54 2.12 -11.99
N LEU A 158 -8.02 1.41 -13.00
CA LEU A 158 -6.62 1.52 -13.42
C LEU A 158 -6.29 2.91 -13.97
N ASN A 159 -7.20 3.51 -14.75
CA ASN A 159 -7.03 4.89 -15.22
C ASN A 159 -7.06 5.88 -14.07
N THR A 160 -7.95 5.72 -13.09
CA THR A 160 -7.99 6.57 -11.90
C THR A 160 -6.72 6.43 -11.07
N VAL A 161 -6.21 5.21 -10.85
CA VAL A 161 -4.94 5.00 -10.15
C VAL A 161 -3.82 5.67 -10.93
N LYS A 162 -3.75 5.47 -12.24
CA LYS A 162 -2.77 6.13 -13.12
C LYS A 162 -2.83 7.65 -12.98
N GLU A 163 -4.03 8.23 -13.01
CA GLU A 163 -4.27 9.67 -12.82
C GLU A 163 -3.84 10.16 -11.44
N MET A 164 -4.15 9.42 -10.38
CA MET A 164 -3.75 9.76 -9.01
C MET A 164 -2.24 9.64 -8.80
N THR A 165 -1.57 8.74 -9.51
CA THR A 165 -0.12 8.58 -9.48
C THR A 165 0.63 9.57 -10.38
N GLN A 166 -0.09 10.47 -11.09
CA GLN A 166 0.58 11.50 -11.89
C GLN A 166 1.45 12.40 -10.99
N PRO A 167 2.64 12.84 -11.46
CA PRO A 167 3.57 13.64 -10.67
C PRO A 167 2.95 14.89 -10.03
N GLU A 168 2.05 15.55 -10.76
CA GLU A 168 1.37 16.77 -10.33
C GLU A 168 0.49 16.51 -9.10
N ILE A 169 -0.29 15.43 -9.11
CA ILE A 169 -1.18 15.03 -8.01
C ILE A 169 -0.35 14.59 -6.80
N MET A 170 0.66 13.75 -7.03
CA MET A 170 1.56 13.29 -5.97
C MET A 170 2.29 14.45 -5.28
N THR A 171 2.74 15.43 -6.06
CA THR A 171 3.40 16.64 -5.54
C THR A 171 2.43 17.50 -4.74
N PHE A 172 1.20 17.69 -5.24
CA PHE A 172 0.16 18.41 -4.52
C PHE A 172 -0.18 17.75 -3.18
N VAL A 173 -0.40 16.43 -3.16
CA VAL A 173 -0.71 15.67 -1.94
C VAL A 173 0.44 15.76 -0.93
N ARG A 174 1.68 15.54 -1.38
CA ARG A 174 2.86 15.62 -0.51
C ARG A 174 3.04 17.00 0.10
N ASN A 175 2.93 18.06 -0.71
CA ASN A 175 3.05 19.44 -0.24
C ASN A 175 1.94 19.81 0.74
N THR A 176 0.72 19.36 0.47
CA THR A 176 -0.44 19.63 1.35
C THR A 176 -0.28 18.91 2.70
N LEU A 177 0.17 17.66 2.71
CA LEU A 177 0.43 16.91 3.94
C LEU A 177 1.50 17.60 4.80
N LEU A 178 2.61 18.02 4.19
CA LEU A 178 3.69 18.74 4.89
C LEU A 178 3.23 20.07 5.50
N ILE A 179 2.31 20.77 4.85
CA ILE A 179 1.73 22.03 5.36
C ILE A 179 0.70 21.72 6.46
N ALA A 180 -0.15 20.72 6.27
CA ALA A 180 -1.18 20.33 7.22
C ALA A 180 -0.57 19.85 8.54
N GLU A 181 0.48 19.02 8.52
CA GLU A 181 1.19 18.58 9.72
C GLU A 181 1.73 19.78 10.54
N ARG A 182 2.28 20.79 9.86
CA ARG A 182 2.82 22.00 10.51
C ARG A 182 1.75 22.96 11.05
N GLU A 183 0.56 22.96 10.46
CA GLU A 183 -0.55 23.83 10.89
C GLU A 183 -1.42 23.17 11.96
N VAL A 184 -1.49 21.84 12.03
CA VAL A 184 -2.21 21.08 13.09
C VAL A 184 -1.56 21.24 14.46
N GLU A 185 -0.25 21.49 14.52
CA GLU A 185 0.48 21.75 15.77
C GLU A 185 0.23 23.15 16.35
N LYS A 186 -0.33 24.08 15.56
CA LYS A 186 -0.59 25.44 16.02
C LYS A 186 -1.96 25.54 16.67
N PRO A 187 -2.09 26.20 17.84
CA PRO A 187 -3.39 26.41 18.46
C PRO A 187 -4.29 27.24 17.54
N VAL A 188 -5.45 26.69 17.20
CA VAL A 188 -6.44 27.37 16.35
C VAL A 188 -7.18 28.40 17.17
N ASP A 189 -7.02 29.67 16.80
CA ASP A 189 -7.76 30.78 17.39
C ASP A 189 -9.24 30.68 16.99
N SER A 190 -10.05 30.04 17.83
CA SER A 190 -11.47 29.75 17.61
C SER A 190 -12.41 30.89 18.02
N SER A 191 -11.87 32.03 18.45
CA SER A 191 -12.67 33.20 18.80
C SER A 191 -13.38 33.79 17.58
N LEU A 192 -14.65 34.22 17.74
CA LEU A 192 -15.45 34.82 16.66
C LEU A 192 -14.75 36.00 15.96
N LEU A 193 -13.98 36.80 16.72
CA LEU A 193 -13.19 37.91 16.19
C LEU A 193 -11.95 37.42 15.42
N GLY A 194 -11.32 36.34 15.89
CA GLY A 194 -10.19 35.69 15.21
C GLY A 194 -10.60 35.13 13.86
N LEU A 195 -11.74 34.46 13.77
CA LEU A 195 -12.29 33.93 12.51
C LEU A 195 -12.62 35.05 11.51
N LEU A 196 -13.26 36.13 11.96
CA LEU A 196 -13.53 37.31 11.13
C LEU A 196 -12.24 37.94 10.59
N ARG A 197 -11.18 37.96 11.40
CA ARG A 197 -9.87 38.46 10.99
C ARG A 197 -9.20 37.53 9.97
N GLN A 198 -9.34 36.20 10.13
CA GLN A 198 -8.83 35.21 9.18
C GLN A 198 -9.55 35.28 7.83
N MET A 199 -10.86 35.55 7.79
CA MET A 199 -11.58 35.75 6.52
C MET A 199 -11.09 36.97 5.73
N ARG A 200 -10.35 37.89 6.36
CA ARG A 200 -9.73 39.03 5.67
C ARG A 200 -8.46 38.64 4.93
N ASP A 201 -7.89 37.47 5.22
CA ASP A 201 -6.72 36.94 4.52
C ASP A 201 -7.04 36.68 3.02
N PRO A 202 -6.23 37.18 2.07
CA PRO A 202 -6.42 36.91 0.65
C PRO A 202 -6.32 35.42 0.28
N ALA A 203 -5.51 34.62 0.97
CA ALA A 203 -5.39 33.18 0.73
C ALA A 203 -6.66 32.43 1.14
N VAL A 204 -7.23 32.76 2.30
CA VAL A 204 -8.50 32.17 2.78
C VAL A 204 -9.66 32.52 1.84
N ARG A 205 -9.75 33.78 1.39
CA ARG A 205 -10.76 34.20 0.41
C ARG A 205 -10.62 33.48 -0.93
N ARG A 206 -9.39 33.29 -1.42
CA ARG A 206 -9.13 32.51 -2.63
C ARG A 206 -9.52 31.05 -2.46
N GLY A 207 -9.19 30.43 -1.33
CA GLY A 207 -9.60 29.07 -0.99
C GLY A 207 -11.13 28.93 -1.00
N LEU A 208 -11.83 29.78 -0.25
CA LEU A 208 -13.30 29.78 -0.21
C LEU A 208 -13.93 30.00 -1.59
N ALA A 209 -13.38 30.90 -2.40
CA ALA A 209 -13.88 31.13 -3.76
C ALA A 209 -13.69 29.90 -4.68
N LEU A 210 -12.57 29.19 -4.55
CA LEU A 210 -12.33 27.93 -5.26
C LEU A 210 -13.30 26.84 -4.79
N THR A 211 -13.49 26.68 -3.49
CA THR A 211 -14.45 25.71 -2.93
C THR A 211 -15.87 26.01 -3.41
N MET A 212 -16.29 27.27 -3.39
CA MET A 212 -17.59 27.69 -3.93
C MET A 212 -17.74 27.41 -5.42
N ARG A 213 -16.67 27.56 -6.21
CA ARG A 213 -16.66 27.23 -7.63
C ARG A 213 -16.79 25.72 -7.88
N VAL A 214 -16.10 24.89 -7.09
CA VAL A 214 -16.24 23.43 -7.16
C VAL A 214 -17.65 23.01 -6.78
N LEU A 215 -18.20 23.56 -5.69
CA LEU A 215 -19.59 23.31 -5.27
C LEU A 215 -20.61 23.72 -6.35
N HIS A 216 -20.36 24.84 -7.04
CA HIS A 216 -21.19 25.27 -8.16
C HIS A 216 -21.16 24.28 -9.33
N VAL A 217 -19.99 23.76 -9.72
CA VAL A 217 -19.85 22.75 -10.77
C VAL A 217 -20.59 21.46 -10.40
N ILE A 218 -20.44 20.99 -9.16
CA ILE A 218 -21.14 19.79 -8.67
C ILE A 218 -22.66 20.01 -8.71
N GLY A 219 -23.13 21.17 -8.26
CA GLY A 219 -24.55 21.53 -8.29
C GLY A 219 -25.12 21.62 -9.71
N ALA A 220 -24.35 22.16 -10.65
CA ALA A 220 -24.74 22.25 -12.06
C ALA A 220 -24.86 20.86 -12.70
N GLN A 221 -23.89 19.98 -12.46
CA GLN A 221 -23.93 18.59 -12.97
C GLN A 221 -25.08 17.77 -12.38
N ALA A 222 -25.40 17.98 -11.10
CA ALA A 222 -26.55 17.34 -10.46
C ALA A 222 -27.88 17.78 -11.09
N SER A 223 -27.99 19.05 -11.49
CA SER A 223 -29.17 19.59 -12.18
C SER A 223 -29.28 19.09 -13.63
N GLU A 224 -28.17 18.88 -14.33
CA GLU A 224 -28.14 18.43 -15.72
C GLU A 224 -28.55 16.94 -15.84
N LYS A 225 -28.11 16.10 -14.89
CA LYS A 225 -28.51 14.69 -14.79
C LYS A 225 -29.99 14.51 -14.41
N ALA A 226 -30.61 15.50 -13.78
CA ALA A 226 -32.04 15.50 -13.45
C ALA A 226 -32.94 15.89 -14.63
N LEU A 227 -32.39 16.48 -15.69
CA LEU A 227 -33.10 16.87 -16.92
C LEU A 227 -32.94 15.86 -18.07
N SER A 228 -32.07 14.85 -17.91
CA SER A 228 -31.86 13.78 -18.90
C SER A 228 -32.52 12.44 -18.53
N ASN A 229 -33.34 12.41 -17.46
CA ASN A 229 -34.22 11.31 -17.07
C ASN A 229 -35.68 11.77 -17.13
#